data_AF-A0ABC8ETK8-F1
#
_entry.id   AF-A0ABC8ETK8-F1
#
_cell.length_a   1.000
_cell.length_b   1.000
_cell.length_c   1.000
_cell.angle_alpha   90.00
_cell.angle_beta   90.00
_cell.angle_gamma   90.00
#
_symmetry.space_group_name_H-M   'P 1'
#
loop_
_entity.id
_entity.type
_entity.pdbx_description
1 polymer ?
#
loop_
_entity_poly.entity_id
_entity_poly.type
_entity_poly.pdbx_seq_one_letter_code
_entity_poly.pdbx_strand_id
1 'polypeptide(L)'
;MALPGKIPRARGRGYYYLWVGVFFVIVIGLISMLSYATQKIDYTWRWYRIPQYFVYHDQVEYVAEIDGEVERIDRKGETATVVVSGLGLTETYEMPAAGVQVDKGQRIYPGDILGIHGRWRVGILIQGLWLTLKVSAIAIVFGILIGLFAGLFRISDNPALKWSAVTYIELIRGSPLLVQIFIWYFVLGTLINSLLAKGGIVQVPPLWFGVAALATFTGAYVAEMVRAGIQSIHRGQTEASRSLGMNYFQSMRYIIVPQALRRIIPPLAGQFISLIKDSSLLGIIAIRELTKATREVVTTSLQPFELWFICALLYLVLTFSLSMLLQYVERRTLAQ
;
A
#
# COMPACT_ATOMS: atom_id res chain seq x y z
N MET A 1 46.37 15.74 -26.03
CA MET A 1 45.67 16.23 -27.24
C MET A 1 44.62 15.18 -27.60
N ALA A 2 43.39 15.34 -27.12
CA ALA A 2 42.28 14.41 -27.36
C ALA A 2 41.18 15.15 -28.14
N LEU A 3 40.76 14.60 -29.27
CA LEU A 3 39.73 15.19 -30.14
C LEU A 3 38.38 15.24 -29.40
N PRO A 4 37.63 16.36 -29.45
CA PRO A 4 36.29 16.41 -28.89
C PRO A 4 35.35 15.54 -29.73
N GLY A 5 34.70 14.58 -29.07
CA GLY A 5 33.68 13.72 -29.68
C GLY A 5 32.59 14.54 -30.34
N LYS A 6 32.28 14.21 -31.60
CA LYS A 6 31.18 14.82 -32.36
C LYS A 6 29.88 14.71 -31.56
N ILE A 7 29.32 15.85 -31.17
CA ILE A 7 27.95 15.94 -30.64
C ILE A 7 27.02 15.35 -31.72
N PRO A 8 26.17 14.35 -31.42
CA PRO A 8 25.28 13.80 -32.42
C PRO A 8 24.36 14.92 -32.93
N ARG A 9 24.37 15.16 -34.24
CA ARG A 9 23.51 16.16 -34.90
C ARG A 9 22.07 15.93 -34.46
N ALA A 10 21.41 16.98 -33.98
CA ALA A 10 19.98 16.96 -33.67
C ALA A 10 19.23 16.42 -34.91
N ARG A 11 18.68 15.22 -34.81
CA ARG A 11 17.94 14.59 -35.92
C ARG A 11 16.76 15.51 -36.26
N GLY A 12 16.57 15.82 -37.55
CA GLY A 12 15.60 16.83 -38.00
C GLY A 12 14.15 16.51 -37.62
N ARG A 13 13.25 17.49 -37.69
CA ARG A 13 11.81 17.33 -37.34
C ARG A 13 11.14 16.13 -38.02
N GLY A 14 11.51 15.81 -39.27
CA GLY A 14 10.99 14.63 -39.99
C GLY A 14 11.33 13.31 -39.32
N TYR A 15 12.52 13.19 -38.71
CA TYR A 15 12.89 12.02 -37.91
C TYR A 15 11.98 11.90 -36.68
N TYR A 16 11.73 12.99 -35.95
CA TYR A 16 10.82 12.97 -34.79
C TYR A 16 9.42 12.49 -35.17
N TYR A 17 8.80 13.06 -36.20
CA TYR A 17 7.45 12.67 -36.62
C TYR A 17 7.39 11.24 -37.17
N LEU A 18 8.44 10.74 -37.83
CA LEU A 18 8.53 9.34 -38.21
C LEU A 18 8.43 8.42 -36.99
N TRP A 19 9.18 8.70 -35.92
CA TRP A 19 9.13 7.88 -34.70
C TRP A 19 7.84 8.05 -33.90
N VAL A 20 7.23 9.23 -33.94
CA VAL A 20 5.85 9.42 -33.42
C VAL A 20 4.87 8.55 -34.21
N GLY A 21 4.99 8.49 -35.54
CA GLY A 21 4.19 7.60 -36.38
C GLY A 21 4.39 6.12 -36.02
N VAL A 22 5.64 5.68 -35.88
CA VAL A 22 5.98 4.31 -35.44
C VAL A 22 5.37 4.01 -34.06
N PHE A 23 5.42 4.95 -33.12
CA PHE A 23 4.80 4.80 -31.81
C PHE A 23 3.29 4.54 -31.91
N PHE A 24 2.56 5.34 -32.70
CA PHE A 24 1.11 5.13 -32.87
C PHE A 24 0.79 3.81 -33.57
N VAL A 25 1.57 3.39 -34.56
CA VAL A 25 1.42 2.07 -35.20
C VAL A 25 1.59 0.94 -34.19
N ILE A 26 2.59 1.04 -33.30
CA ILE A 26 2.80 0.04 -32.24
C ILE A 26 1.61 0.04 -31.27
N VAL A 27 1.14 1.20 -30.82
CA VAL A 27 0.01 1.30 -29.89
C VAL A 27 -1.27 0.73 -30.51
N ILE A 28 -1.59 1.10 -31.75
CA ILE A 28 -2.76 0.58 -32.48
C ILE A 28 -2.63 -0.93 -32.71
N GLY A 29 -1.43 -1.41 -33.04
CA GLY A 29 -1.14 -2.83 -33.18
C GLY A 29 -1.39 -3.62 -31.89
N LEU A 30 -0.92 -3.10 -30.75
CA LEU A 30 -1.15 -3.70 -29.43
C LEU A 30 -2.63 -3.71 -29.04
N ILE A 31 -3.35 -2.61 -29.25
CA ILE A 31 -4.79 -2.52 -28.98
C ILE A 31 -5.56 -3.50 -29.86
N SER A 32 -5.28 -3.52 -31.16
CA SER A 32 -5.91 -4.43 -32.12
C SER A 32 -5.65 -5.90 -31.77
N MET A 33 -4.43 -6.24 -31.38
CA MET A 33 -4.06 -7.59 -30.96
C MET A 33 -4.82 -8.02 -29.70
N LEU A 34 -4.93 -7.13 -28.71
CA LEU A 34 -5.70 -7.39 -27.50
C LEU A 34 -7.19 -7.58 -27.82
N SER A 35 -7.78 -6.70 -28.63
CA SER A 35 -9.17 -6.81 -29.06
C SER A 35 -9.43 -8.13 -29.79
N TYR A 36 -8.55 -8.49 -30.73
CA TYR A 36 -8.63 -9.76 -31.45
C TYR A 36 -8.53 -10.96 -30.51
N ALA A 37 -7.59 -10.94 -29.55
CA ALA A 37 -7.47 -12.00 -28.54
C ALA A 37 -8.74 -12.14 -27.70
N THR A 38 -9.36 -11.03 -27.30
CA THR A 38 -10.61 -11.09 -26.50
C THR A 38 -11.81 -11.61 -27.30
N GLN A 39 -11.88 -11.30 -28.60
CA GLN A 39 -12.90 -11.86 -29.49
C GLN A 39 -12.72 -13.38 -29.68
N LYS A 40 -11.48 -13.87 -29.71
CA LYS A 40 -11.20 -15.31 -29.81
C LYS A 40 -11.59 -16.13 -28.59
N ILE A 41 -11.80 -15.48 -27.45
CA ILE A 41 -12.17 -16.12 -26.17
C ILE A 41 -13.67 -15.92 -25.88
N ASP A 42 -14.43 -15.36 -26.83
CA ASP A 42 -15.85 -15.01 -26.67
C ASP A 42 -16.13 -14.18 -25.40
N TYR A 43 -15.18 -13.32 -25.04
CA TYR A 43 -15.26 -12.55 -23.80
C TYR A 43 -16.25 -11.38 -23.93
N THR A 44 -17.20 -11.31 -23.00
CA THR A 44 -18.17 -10.20 -22.93
C THR A 44 -17.73 -9.17 -21.93
N TRP A 45 -17.33 -8.00 -22.43
CA TRP A 45 -16.92 -6.88 -21.59
C TRP A 45 -18.10 -6.27 -20.83
N ARG A 46 -17.94 -6.03 -19.54
CA ARG A 46 -18.99 -5.60 -18.59
C ARG A 46 -18.53 -4.43 -17.73
N TRP A 47 -17.94 -3.42 -18.36
CA TRP A 47 -17.44 -2.20 -17.72
C TRP A 47 -18.46 -1.49 -16.81
N TYR A 48 -19.75 -1.58 -17.12
CA TYR A 48 -20.84 -1.01 -16.31
C TYR A 48 -20.90 -1.56 -14.87
N ARG A 49 -20.29 -2.73 -14.61
CA ARG A 49 -20.21 -3.31 -13.26
C ARG A 49 -19.07 -2.76 -12.43
N ILE A 50 -18.07 -2.12 -13.02
CA ILE A 50 -16.88 -1.66 -12.29
C ILE A 50 -17.18 -0.62 -11.20
N PRO A 51 -18.04 0.40 -11.41
CA PRO A 51 -18.28 1.45 -10.42
C PRO A 51 -18.72 0.92 -9.04
N GLN A 52 -19.45 -0.20 -8.98
CA GLN A 52 -19.93 -0.78 -7.72
C GLN A 52 -18.78 -1.21 -6.78
N TYR A 53 -17.60 -1.51 -7.33
CA TYR A 53 -16.43 -1.92 -6.54
C TYR A 53 -15.67 -0.75 -5.93
N PHE A 54 -16.02 0.48 -6.33
CA PHE A 54 -15.53 1.72 -5.73
C PHE A 54 -16.47 2.22 -4.64
N VAL A 55 -17.77 2.30 -4.96
CA VAL A 55 -18.82 2.70 -4.02
C VAL A 55 -20.09 1.97 -4.40
N TYR A 56 -20.78 1.40 -3.43
CA TYR A 56 -22.07 0.75 -3.64
C TYR A 56 -23.10 1.20 -2.60
N HIS A 57 -24.37 1.07 -2.95
CA HIS A 57 -25.50 1.39 -2.08
C HIS A 57 -25.96 0.10 -1.40
N ASP A 58 -25.67 -0.02 -0.11
CA ASP A 58 -26.02 -1.20 0.68
C ASP A 58 -27.37 -0.99 1.35
N GLN A 59 -28.22 -2.01 1.36
CA GLN A 59 -29.51 -1.98 2.07
C GLN A 59 -29.30 -2.67 3.40
N VAL A 60 -29.25 -1.89 4.49
CA VAL A 60 -29.15 -2.45 5.84
C VAL A 60 -30.56 -2.79 6.31
N GLU A 61 -30.82 -4.07 6.47
CA GLU A 61 -32.06 -4.60 7.03
C GLU A 61 -31.94 -4.66 8.55
N TYR A 62 -32.87 -4.03 9.24
CA TYR A 62 -33.04 -4.14 10.68
C TYR A 62 -34.04 -5.26 10.92
N VAL A 63 -33.60 -6.34 11.54
CA VAL A 63 -34.39 -7.57 11.68
C VAL A 63 -34.73 -7.80 13.15
N ALA A 64 -35.95 -8.25 13.43
CA ALA A 64 -36.36 -8.59 14.77
C ALA A 64 -35.67 -9.88 15.25
N GLU A 65 -35.18 -9.87 16.48
CA GLU A 65 -34.53 -11.02 17.12
C GLU A 65 -35.48 -11.78 18.06
N ILE A 66 -36.62 -11.16 18.41
CA ILE A 66 -37.61 -11.69 19.34
C ILE A 66 -39.00 -11.78 18.69
N ASP A 67 -39.81 -12.72 19.17
CA ASP A 67 -41.25 -12.79 18.89
C ASP A 67 -41.99 -11.83 19.82
N GLY A 68 -42.84 -10.97 19.27
CA GLY A 68 -43.57 -9.98 20.04
C GLY A 68 -44.45 -9.06 19.21
N GLU A 69 -44.87 -7.96 19.81
CA GLU A 69 -45.61 -6.89 19.13
C GLU A 69 -44.84 -5.57 19.23
N VAL A 70 -44.98 -4.72 18.21
CA VAL A 70 -44.39 -3.38 18.21
C VAL A 70 -45.13 -2.51 19.24
N GLU A 71 -44.50 -2.32 20.40
CA GLU A 71 -45.08 -1.60 21.53
C GLU A 71 -45.12 -0.09 21.26
N ARG A 72 -44.02 0.46 20.73
CA ARG A 72 -43.93 1.87 20.34
C ARG A 72 -42.85 2.11 19.28
N ILE A 73 -43.05 3.18 18.52
CA ILE A 73 -42.11 3.71 17.55
C ILE A 73 -41.87 5.17 17.90
N ASP A 74 -40.72 5.47 18.50
CA ASP A 74 -40.34 6.82 18.88
C ASP A 74 -39.46 7.44 17.79
N ARG A 75 -40.00 8.40 17.03
CA ARG A 75 -39.23 9.12 15.98
C ARG A 75 -38.61 10.38 16.56
N LYS A 76 -37.27 10.46 16.57
CA LYS A 76 -36.48 11.62 16.99
C LYS A 76 -35.66 12.14 15.80
N GLY A 77 -36.25 13.05 15.02
CA GLY A 77 -35.58 13.66 13.87
C GLY A 77 -35.30 12.63 12.78
N GLU A 78 -34.02 12.37 12.50
CA GLU A 78 -33.59 11.41 11.47
C GLU A 78 -33.55 9.95 11.97
N THR A 79 -33.66 9.70 13.27
CA THR A 79 -33.67 8.35 13.87
C THR A 79 -35.03 7.98 14.42
N ALA A 80 -35.33 6.68 14.41
CA ALA A 80 -36.50 6.07 15.00
C ALA A 80 -36.08 4.89 15.86
N THR A 81 -36.70 4.78 17.03
CA THR A 81 -36.51 3.69 17.97
C THR A 81 -37.75 2.83 17.96
N VAL A 82 -37.62 1.60 17.46
CA VAL A 82 -38.70 0.60 17.44
C VAL A 82 -38.51 -0.31 18.65
N VAL A 83 -39.50 -0.33 19.54
CA VAL A 83 -39.49 -1.19 20.73
C VAL A 83 -40.44 -2.37 20.48
N VAL A 84 -39.89 -3.57 20.51
CA VAL A 84 -40.64 -4.82 20.37
C VAL A 84 -40.71 -5.49 21.74
N SER A 85 -41.90 -5.90 22.15
CA SER A 85 -42.12 -6.56 23.45
C SER A 85 -42.86 -7.87 23.26
N GLY A 86 -42.36 -8.95 23.86
CA GLY A 86 -42.95 -10.29 23.79
C GLY A 86 -42.33 -11.27 24.76
N LEU A 87 -43.13 -12.21 25.29
CA LEU A 87 -42.72 -13.26 26.24
C LEU A 87 -41.91 -12.75 27.46
N GLY A 88 -42.16 -11.52 27.92
CA GLY A 88 -41.48 -10.90 29.05
C GLY A 88 -40.10 -10.28 28.72
N LEU A 89 -39.73 -10.22 27.44
CA LEU A 89 -38.54 -9.55 26.93
C LEU A 89 -38.93 -8.31 26.12
N THR A 90 -38.13 -7.25 26.23
CA THR A 90 -38.29 -6.01 25.45
C THR A 90 -36.97 -5.70 24.78
N GLU A 91 -36.95 -5.70 23.46
CA GLU A 91 -35.79 -5.35 22.63
C GLU A 91 -36.02 -4.00 21.95
N THR A 92 -34.93 -3.25 21.78
CA THR A 92 -34.99 -1.89 21.23
C THR A 92 -34.08 -1.77 20.01
N TYR A 93 -34.68 -1.45 18.88
CA TYR A 93 -33.99 -1.33 17.59
C TYR A 93 -33.93 0.13 17.16
N GLU A 94 -32.72 0.70 17.08
CA GLU A 94 -32.51 2.06 16.61
C GLU A 94 -32.14 2.05 15.12
N MET A 95 -32.96 2.71 14.29
CA MET A 95 -32.81 2.79 12.84
C MET A 95 -33.20 4.15 12.29
N PRO A 96 -32.79 4.53 11.08
CA PRO A 96 -33.22 5.79 10.47
C PRO A 96 -34.73 5.86 10.29
N ALA A 97 -35.35 6.98 10.65
CA ALA A 97 -36.80 7.14 10.68
C ALA A 97 -37.47 6.94 9.32
N ALA A 98 -36.77 7.28 8.24
CA ALA A 98 -37.23 7.08 6.87
C ALA A 98 -37.24 5.60 6.42
N GLY A 99 -36.55 4.72 7.15
CA GLY A 99 -36.41 3.31 6.83
C GLY A 99 -37.36 2.38 7.58
N VAL A 100 -38.15 2.87 8.54
CA VAL A 100 -39.08 2.05 9.32
C VAL A 100 -40.18 1.48 8.42
N GLN A 101 -40.37 0.17 8.45
CA GLN A 101 -41.37 -0.54 7.64
C GLN A 101 -42.51 -1.16 8.45
N VAL A 102 -42.45 -1.04 9.77
CA VAL A 102 -43.44 -1.62 10.70
C VAL A 102 -44.34 -0.58 11.34
N ASP A 103 -45.54 -1.00 11.69
CA ASP A 103 -46.55 -0.18 12.37
C ASP A 103 -46.71 -0.58 13.84
N LYS A 104 -47.19 0.37 14.67
CA LYS A 104 -47.48 0.10 16.08
C LYS A 104 -48.57 -0.97 16.21
N GLY A 105 -48.35 -1.96 17.09
CA GLY A 105 -49.27 -3.08 17.31
C GLY A 105 -49.14 -4.20 16.28
N GLN A 106 -48.19 -4.10 15.35
CA GLN A 106 -47.90 -5.19 14.42
C GLN A 106 -47.24 -6.36 15.17
N ARG A 107 -47.71 -7.57 14.90
CA ARG A 107 -47.07 -8.82 15.34
C ARG A 107 -45.80 -9.04 14.53
N ILE A 108 -44.70 -9.33 15.22
CA ILE A 108 -43.36 -9.47 14.65
C ILE A 108 -42.77 -10.79 15.14
N TYR A 109 -42.21 -11.56 14.21
CA TYR A 109 -41.50 -12.80 14.49
C TYR A 109 -39.97 -12.61 14.33
N PRO A 110 -39.15 -13.47 14.96
CA PRO A 110 -37.71 -13.47 14.71
C PRO A 110 -37.42 -13.67 13.22
N GLY A 111 -36.67 -12.74 12.62
CA GLY A 111 -36.40 -12.73 11.19
C GLY A 111 -37.22 -11.71 10.38
N ASP A 112 -38.25 -11.08 10.96
CA ASP A 112 -39.04 -10.05 10.28
C ASP A 112 -38.28 -8.73 10.16
N ILE A 113 -38.40 -8.07 9.00
CA ILE A 113 -37.74 -6.80 8.71
C ILE A 113 -38.52 -5.66 9.37
N LEU A 114 -37.89 -5.01 10.34
CA LEU A 114 -38.39 -3.83 11.04
C LEU A 114 -38.16 -2.54 10.23
N GLY A 115 -37.11 -2.52 9.41
CA GLY A 115 -36.82 -1.40 8.53
C GLY A 115 -35.66 -1.65 7.58
N ILE A 116 -35.61 -0.88 6.50
CA ILE A 116 -34.55 -0.93 5.49
C ILE A 116 -33.97 0.47 5.33
N HIS A 117 -32.66 0.59 5.47
CA HIS A 117 -31.96 1.84 5.21
C HIS A 117 -30.84 1.68 4.19
N GLY A 118 -30.93 2.47 3.12
CA GLY A 118 -29.90 2.60 2.11
C GLY A 118 -28.71 3.43 2.60
N ARG A 119 -27.53 2.84 2.70
CA ARG A 119 -26.30 3.55 3.05
C ARG A 119 -25.22 3.35 1.99
N TRP A 120 -24.60 4.44 1.58
CA TRP A 120 -23.39 4.39 0.76
C TRP A 120 -22.24 3.74 1.54
N ARG A 121 -21.66 2.68 0.98
CA ARG A 121 -20.48 2.00 1.52
C ARG A 121 -19.31 2.08 0.54
N VAL A 122 -18.12 2.23 1.12
CA VAL A 122 -16.86 2.23 0.37
C VAL A 122 -16.63 0.82 -0.17
N GLY A 123 -16.45 0.71 -1.47
CA GLY A 123 -16.23 -0.54 -2.17
C GLY A 123 -14.85 -1.13 -1.90
N ILE A 124 -14.73 -2.42 -2.19
CA ILE A 124 -13.57 -3.25 -1.87
C ILE A 124 -12.26 -2.76 -2.51
N LEU A 125 -12.29 -2.14 -3.69
CA LEU A 125 -11.09 -1.63 -4.35
C LEU A 125 -10.51 -0.40 -3.64
N ILE A 126 -11.37 0.51 -3.15
CA ILE A 126 -10.92 1.67 -2.37
C ILE A 126 -10.36 1.21 -1.02
N GLN A 127 -11.01 0.24 -0.37
CA GLN A 127 -10.50 -0.33 0.88
C GLN A 127 -9.12 -0.99 0.68
N GLY A 128 -8.96 -1.75 -0.41
CA GLY A 128 -7.68 -2.36 -0.78
C GLY A 128 -6.61 -1.31 -1.08
N LEU A 129 -6.94 -0.28 -1.85
CA LEU A 129 -6.05 0.85 -2.16
C LEU A 129 -5.58 1.58 -0.90
N TRP A 130 -6.50 1.85 0.02
CA TRP A 130 -6.18 2.47 1.31
C TRP A 130 -5.25 1.59 2.15
N LEU A 131 -5.51 0.27 2.20
CA LEU A 131 -4.66 -0.65 2.94
C LEU A 131 -3.26 -0.75 2.33
N THR A 132 -3.14 -0.81 1.00
CA THR A 132 -1.87 -0.73 0.26
C THR A 132 -1.06 0.49 0.73
N LEU A 133 -1.66 1.69 0.69
CA LEU A 133 -0.99 2.91 1.11
C LEU A 133 -0.60 2.89 2.60
N LYS A 134 -1.51 2.45 3.47
CA LYS A 134 -1.28 2.37 4.92
C LYS A 134 -0.12 1.45 5.25
N VAL A 135 -0.09 0.24 4.67
CA VAL A 135 0.95 -0.75 4.96
C VAL A 135 2.30 -0.29 4.43
N SER A 136 2.37 0.22 3.20
CA SER A 136 3.61 0.75 2.65
C SER A 136 4.13 1.96 3.43
N ALA A 137 3.26 2.85 3.90
CA ALA A 137 3.65 4.02 4.71
C ALA A 137 4.24 3.61 6.07
N ILE A 138 3.65 2.61 6.73
CA ILE A 138 4.21 2.09 7.99
C ILE A 138 5.53 1.36 7.73
N ALA A 139 5.59 0.53 6.69
CA ALA A 139 6.78 -0.25 6.37
C ALA A 139 7.97 0.62 5.95
N ILE A 140 7.77 1.72 5.21
CA ILE A 140 8.87 2.63 4.84
C ILE A 140 9.44 3.35 6.06
N VAL A 141 8.61 3.72 7.04
CA VAL A 141 9.09 4.37 8.27
C VAL A 141 10.01 3.43 9.04
N PHE A 142 9.58 2.18 9.29
CA PHE A 142 10.44 1.19 9.94
C PHE A 142 11.64 0.80 9.09
N GLY A 143 11.47 0.70 7.77
CA GLY A 143 12.55 0.44 6.82
C GLY A 143 13.63 1.53 6.85
N ILE A 144 13.25 2.80 6.95
CA ILE A 144 14.20 3.91 7.09
C ILE A 144 14.99 3.78 8.40
N LEU A 145 14.32 3.46 9.51
CA LEU A 145 14.98 3.26 10.80
C LEU A 145 15.98 2.10 10.73
N ILE A 146 15.55 0.93 10.25
CA ILE A 146 16.42 -0.24 10.10
C ILE A 146 17.60 0.07 9.17
N GLY A 147 17.32 0.69 8.03
CA GLY A 147 18.33 1.04 7.05
C GLY A 147 19.32 2.09 7.53
N LEU A 148 18.89 3.06 8.33
CA LEU A 148 19.78 4.04 8.95
C LEU A 148 20.80 3.35 9.84
N PHE A 149 20.36 2.49 10.76
CA PHE A 149 21.26 1.77 11.66
C PHE A 149 22.16 0.78 10.90
N ALA A 150 21.60 -0.03 10.00
CA ALA A 150 22.37 -0.98 9.21
C ALA A 150 23.39 -0.28 8.29
N GLY A 151 23.03 0.86 7.71
CA GLY A 151 23.93 1.67 6.88
C GLY A 151 25.10 2.25 7.68
N LEU A 152 24.83 2.75 8.89
CA LEU A 152 25.87 3.24 9.82
C LEU A 152 26.78 2.09 10.29
N PHE A 153 26.23 0.92 10.60
CA PHE A 153 27.02 -0.25 11.00
C PHE A 153 27.91 -0.74 9.86
N ARG A 154 27.44 -0.70 8.61
CA ARG A 154 28.22 -1.09 7.44
C ARG A 154 29.45 -0.21 7.19
N ILE A 155 29.43 1.06 7.60
CA ILE A 155 30.58 1.98 7.48
C ILE A 155 31.45 2.02 8.75
N SER A 156 31.08 1.29 9.79
CA SER A 156 31.82 1.25 11.05
C SER A 156 33.16 0.52 10.89
N ASP A 157 34.17 0.98 11.63
CA ASP A 157 35.45 0.30 11.76
C ASP A 157 35.35 -0.95 12.66
N ASN A 158 34.29 -1.07 13.47
CA ASN A 158 34.06 -2.25 14.29
C ASN A 158 33.68 -3.46 13.41
N PRO A 159 34.49 -4.53 13.38
CA PRO A 159 34.25 -5.67 12.50
C PRO A 159 32.92 -6.38 12.80
N ALA A 160 32.49 -6.47 14.06
CA ALA A 160 31.23 -7.13 14.41
C ALA A 160 30.00 -6.39 13.85
N LEU A 161 29.98 -5.06 13.97
CA LEU A 161 28.92 -4.21 13.40
C LEU A 161 28.95 -4.25 11.88
N LYS A 162 30.14 -4.15 11.29
CA LYS A 162 30.30 -4.18 9.83
C LYS A 162 29.83 -5.51 9.23
N TRP A 163 30.30 -6.64 9.76
CA TRP A 163 29.96 -7.96 9.23
C TRP A 163 28.50 -8.32 9.47
N SER A 164 27.92 -7.98 10.62
CA SER A 164 26.48 -8.20 10.86
C SER A 164 25.61 -7.42 9.86
N ALA A 165 25.94 -6.15 9.59
CA ALA A 165 25.24 -5.34 8.60
C ALA A 165 25.43 -5.86 7.18
N VAL A 166 26.66 -6.25 6.80
CA VAL A 166 26.93 -6.85 5.48
C VAL A 166 26.10 -8.12 5.30
N THR A 167 26.13 -9.05 6.26
CA THR A 167 25.35 -10.28 6.18
C THR A 167 23.86 -10.02 6.05
N TYR A 168 23.29 -9.14 6.89
CA TYR A 168 21.88 -8.75 6.79
C TYR A 168 21.55 -8.19 5.39
N ILE A 169 22.34 -7.25 4.89
CA ILE A 169 22.05 -6.57 3.61
C ILE A 169 22.16 -7.55 2.43
N GLU A 170 23.23 -8.35 2.37
CA GLU A 170 23.45 -9.27 1.26
C GLU A 170 22.42 -10.42 1.27
N LEU A 171 22.03 -10.96 2.43
CA LEU A 171 20.99 -12.00 2.53
C LEU A 171 19.62 -11.46 2.08
N ILE A 172 19.25 -10.27 2.53
CA ILE A 172 17.93 -9.70 2.25
C ILE A 172 17.83 -9.22 0.79
N ARG A 173 18.87 -8.60 0.25
CA ARG A 173 18.87 -8.16 -1.16
C ARG A 173 19.09 -9.32 -2.14
N GLY A 174 19.76 -10.38 -1.69
CA GLY A 174 20.02 -11.58 -2.48
C GLY A 174 18.88 -12.60 -2.50
N SER A 175 17.84 -12.43 -1.69
CA SER A 175 16.70 -13.36 -1.60
C SER A 175 15.38 -12.75 -2.09
N PRO A 176 14.44 -13.56 -2.63
CA PRO A 176 13.15 -13.06 -3.07
C PRO A 176 12.29 -12.54 -1.91
N LEU A 177 11.67 -11.36 -2.08
CA LEU A 177 10.77 -10.77 -1.09
C LEU A 177 9.61 -11.71 -0.71
N LEU A 178 9.03 -12.43 -1.67
CA LEU A 178 7.94 -13.38 -1.40
C LEU A 178 8.37 -14.46 -0.38
N VAL A 179 9.59 -14.98 -0.50
CA VAL A 179 10.14 -15.96 0.44
C VAL A 179 10.33 -15.34 1.83
N GLN A 180 10.80 -14.09 1.90
CA GLN A 180 10.92 -13.37 3.16
C GLN A 180 9.56 -13.16 3.84
N ILE A 181 8.52 -12.82 3.08
CA ILE A 181 7.14 -12.70 3.59
C ILE A 181 6.69 -14.05 4.20
N PHE A 182 6.97 -15.17 3.53
CA PHE A 182 6.66 -16.50 4.07
C PHE A 182 7.43 -16.81 5.35
N ILE A 183 8.71 -16.49 5.43
CA ILE A 183 9.50 -16.68 6.66
C ILE A 183 8.91 -15.85 7.80
N TRP A 184 8.62 -14.57 7.55
CA TRP A 184 8.03 -13.69 8.56
C TRP A 184 6.67 -14.17 9.05
N TYR A 185 5.81 -14.62 8.14
CA TYR A 185 4.46 -15.02 8.51
C TYR A 185 4.38 -16.45 9.04
N PHE A 186 4.83 -17.44 8.27
CA PHE A 186 4.65 -18.85 8.61
C PHE A 186 5.67 -19.36 9.63
N VAL A 187 6.89 -18.86 9.64
CA VAL A 187 7.92 -19.31 10.60
C VAL A 187 7.90 -18.43 11.84
N LEU A 188 8.21 -17.14 11.68
CA LEU A 188 8.31 -16.22 12.81
C LEU A 188 6.95 -15.93 13.43
N GLY A 189 5.91 -15.72 12.61
CA GLY A 189 4.57 -15.47 13.12
C GLY A 189 3.99 -16.62 13.92
N THR A 190 4.14 -17.85 13.42
CA THR A 190 3.72 -19.06 14.15
C THR A 190 4.49 -19.22 15.47
N LEU A 191 5.81 -19.02 15.45
CA LEU A 191 6.64 -19.11 16.65
C LEU A 191 6.24 -18.06 17.68
N ILE A 192 6.16 -16.79 17.28
CA ILE A 192 5.83 -15.66 18.16
C ILE A 192 4.42 -15.84 18.74
N ASN A 193 3.42 -16.12 17.92
CA ASN A 193 2.04 -16.30 18.40
C ASN A 193 1.89 -17.52 19.31
N SER A 194 2.68 -18.57 19.09
CA SER A 194 2.72 -19.75 19.98
C SER A 194 3.34 -19.42 21.34
N LEU A 195 4.41 -18.60 21.38
CA LEU A 195 5.01 -18.13 22.63
C LEU A 195 4.08 -17.16 23.37
N LEU A 196 3.42 -16.24 22.66
CA LEU A 196 2.44 -15.31 23.23
C LEU A 196 1.23 -16.06 23.82
N ALA A 197 0.72 -17.06 23.11
CA ALA A 197 -0.39 -17.88 23.60
C ALA A 197 -0.05 -18.63 24.91
N LYS A 198 1.19 -19.15 25.03
CA LYS A 198 1.66 -19.76 26.29
C LYS A 198 1.72 -18.76 27.45
N GLY A 199 1.96 -17.48 27.16
CA GLY A 199 1.94 -16.39 28.14
C GLY A 199 0.56 -15.77 28.37
N GLY A 200 -0.51 -16.28 27.75
CA GLY A 200 -1.85 -15.69 27.83
C GLY A 200 -2.00 -14.34 27.11
N ILE A 201 -1.09 -14.01 26.18
CA ILE A 201 -1.09 -12.74 25.45
C ILE A 201 -1.81 -12.92 24.10
N VAL A 202 -2.53 -11.88 23.68
CA VAL A 202 -3.26 -11.83 22.39
C VAL A 202 -2.30 -11.99 21.21
N GLN A 203 -2.73 -12.78 20.22
CA GLN A 203 -1.96 -13.02 19.00
C GLN A 203 -1.79 -11.76 18.16
N VAL A 204 -0.62 -11.65 17.52
CA VAL A 204 -0.30 -10.59 16.59
C VAL A 204 -0.98 -10.87 15.23
N PRO A 205 -1.73 -9.90 14.68
CA PRO A 205 -2.36 -10.04 13.37
C PRO A 205 -1.37 -10.23 12.20
N PRO A 206 -1.76 -10.91 11.11
CA PRO A 206 -0.95 -11.10 9.89
C PRO A 206 -0.35 -9.81 9.33
N LEU A 207 -1.11 -8.71 9.46
CA LEU A 207 -0.73 -7.37 9.00
C LEU A 207 0.67 -6.96 9.49
N TRP A 208 0.99 -7.20 10.76
CA TRP A 208 2.25 -6.76 11.35
C TRP A 208 3.44 -7.61 10.91
N PHE A 209 3.24 -8.90 10.66
CA PHE A 209 4.28 -9.74 10.05
C PHE A 209 4.55 -9.33 8.59
N GLY A 210 3.50 -8.95 7.85
CA GLY A 210 3.64 -8.35 6.51
C GLY A 210 4.40 -7.03 6.54
N VAL A 211 4.07 -6.13 7.46
CA VAL A 211 4.79 -4.86 7.68
C VAL A 211 6.25 -5.12 8.06
N ALA A 212 6.53 -6.07 8.95
CA ALA A 212 7.89 -6.42 9.36
C ALA A 212 8.71 -6.98 8.18
N ALA A 213 8.12 -7.84 7.35
CA ALA A 213 8.75 -8.34 6.14
C ALA A 213 9.11 -7.22 5.17
N LEU A 214 8.16 -6.33 4.88
CA LEU A 214 8.38 -5.19 3.99
C LEU A 214 9.40 -4.19 4.57
N ALA A 215 9.35 -3.93 5.88
CA ALA A 215 10.27 -3.03 6.56
C ALA A 215 11.70 -3.56 6.58
N THR A 216 11.88 -4.86 6.90
CA THR A 216 13.21 -5.50 6.88
C THR A 216 13.77 -5.61 5.48
N PHE A 217 12.95 -5.88 4.46
CA PHE A 217 13.35 -5.83 3.06
C PHE A 217 13.80 -4.43 2.65
N THR A 218 12.93 -3.44 2.88
CA THR A 218 13.20 -2.03 2.55
C THR A 218 14.42 -1.49 3.29
N GLY A 219 14.62 -1.89 4.55
CA GLY A 219 15.76 -1.49 5.36
C GLY A 219 17.10 -1.86 4.74
N ALA A 220 17.20 -2.99 4.05
CA ALA A 220 18.45 -3.39 3.40
C ALA A 220 18.78 -2.49 2.19
N TYR A 221 17.78 -2.07 1.43
CA TYR A 221 17.95 -1.11 0.33
C TYR A 221 18.27 0.29 0.87
N VAL A 222 17.58 0.72 1.93
CA VAL A 222 17.85 2.01 2.57
C VAL A 222 19.27 2.04 3.19
N ALA A 223 19.75 0.93 3.76
CA ALA A 223 21.12 0.84 4.29
C ALA A 223 22.19 1.12 3.22
N GLU A 224 21.95 0.65 1.99
CA GLU A 224 22.83 0.93 0.86
C GLU A 224 22.74 2.38 0.40
N MET A 225 21.55 2.97 0.41
CA MET A 225 21.37 4.39 0.12
C MET A 225 22.14 5.24 1.15
N VAL A 226 22.04 4.89 2.44
CA VAL A 226 22.75 5.57 3.53
C VAL A 226 24.26 5.47 3.34
N ARG A 227 24.78 4.26 3.11
CA ARG A 227 26.22 4.04 2.85
C ARG A 227 26.68 4.83 1.63
N ALA A 228 25.97 4.71 0.50
CA ALA A 228 26.32 5.39 -0.74
C ALA A 228 26.25 6.92 -0.60
N GLY A 229 25.24 7.42 0.12
CA GLY A 229 25.09 8.83 0.45
C GLY A 229 26.29 9.37 1.22
N ILE A 230 26.71 8.67 2.27
CA ILE A 230 27.88 9.06 3.08
C ILE A 230 29.18 8.97 2.27
N GLN A 231 29.38 7.88 1.53
CA GLN A 231 30.60 7.67 0.74
C GLN A 231 30.72 8.62 -0.47
N SER A 232 29.60 9.18 -0.93
CA SER A 232 29.61 10.12 -2.05
C SER A 232 30.20 11.50 -1.66
N ILE A 233 30.28 11.83 -0.37
CA ILE A 233 30.83 13.11 0.10
C ILE A 233 32.32 13.20 -0.23
N HIS A 234 32.72 14.34 -0.81
CA HIS A 234 34.10 14.55 -1.25
C HIS A 234 35.07 14.44 -0.08
N ARG A 235 36.16 13.68 -0.24
CA ARG A 235 37.16 13.42 0.83
C ARG A 235 37.72 14.71 1.44
N GLY A 236 37.86 15.76 0.64
CA GLY A 236 38.27 17.10 1.07
C GLY A 236 37.40 17.71 2.18
N GLN A 237 36.11 17.34 2.30
CA GLN A 237 35.27 17.77 3.43
C GLN A 237 35.74 17.13 4.75
N THR A 238 36.05 15.85 4.71
CA THR A 238 36.61 15.12 5.86
C THR A 238 38.00 15.62 6.21
N GLU A 239 38.86 15.86 5.21
CA GLU A 239 40.20 16.42 5.41
C GLU A 239 40.15 17.83 6.01
N ALA A 240 39.33 18.74 5.45
CA ALA A 240 39.15 20.09 5.98
C ALA A 240 38.62 20.08 7.42
N SER A 241 37.65 19.21 7.73
CA SER A 241 37.13 19.08 9.10
C SER A 241 38.21 18.64 10.10
N ARG A 242 39.10 17.73 9.69
CA ARG A 242 40.23 17.28 10.52
C ARG A 242 41.28 18.38 10.67
N SER A 243 41.55 19.16 9.62
CA SER A 243 42.44 20.33 9.68
C SER A 243 41.93 21.42 10.63
N LEU A 244 40.60 21.50 10.83
CA LEU A 244 39.96 22.38 11.80
C LEU A 244 39.89 21.78 13.23
N GLY A 245 40.54 20.64 13.48
CA GLY A 245 40.60 20.00 14.80
C GLY A 245 39.35 19.22 15.20
N MET A 246 38.40 18.98 14.28
CA MET A 246 37.19 18.21 14.58
C MET A 246 37.51 16.73 14.73
N ASN A 247 36.97 16.10 15.78
CA ASN A 247 37.00 14.64 15.90
C ASN A 247 36.01 13.98 14.90
N TYR A 248 36.10 12.65 14.74
CA TYR A 248 35.26 11.91 13.79
C TYR A 248 33.76 12.14 14.01
N PHE A 249 33.30 12.15 15.26
CA PHE A 249 31.89 12.34 15.58
C PHE A 249 31.41 13.77 15.23
N GLN A 250 32.22 14.78 15.53
CA GLN A 250 31.94 16.17 15.15
C GLN A 250 31.91 16.32 13.63
N SER A 251 32.89 15.77 12.92
CA SER A 251 32.96 15.77 11.44
C SER A 251 31.72 15.10 10.83
N MET A 252 31.35 13.94 11.35
CA MET A 252 30.18 13.20 10.90
C MET A 252 28.88 13.97 11.14
N ARG A 253 28.66 14.47 12.36
CA ARG A 253 27.42 15.16 12.77
C ARG A 253 27.21 16.49 12.06
N TYR A 254 28.25 17.30 11.93
CA TYR A 254 28.11 18.69 11.48
C TYR A 254 28.39 18.90 10.00
N ILE A 255 29.15 18.01 9.34
CA ILE A 255 29.58 18.20 7.94
C ILE A 255 29.04 17.08 7.06
N ILE A 256 29.34 15.82 7.38
CA ILE A 256 29.10 14.69 6.46
C ILE A 256 27.63 14.30 6.43
N VAL A 257 27.01 14.03 7.59
CA VAL A 257 25.60 13.57 7.67
C VAL A 257 24.62 14.56 7.05
N PRO A 258 24.68 15.88 7.32
CA PRO A 258 23.76 16.84 6.70
C PRO A 258 23.86 16.84 5.17
N GLN A 259 25.06 16.72 4.61
CA GLN A 259 25.26 16.64 3.15
C GLN A 259 24.80 15.29 2.59
N ALA A 260 25.08 14.19 3.29
CA ALA A 260 24.67 12.85 2.89
C ALA A 260 23.14 12.72 2.86
N LEU A 261 22.44 13.25 3.86
CA LEU A 261 20.98 13.28 3.93
C LEU A 261 20.35 13.88 2.67
N ARG A 262 20.88 15.01 2.18
CA ARG A 262 20.40 15.65 0.93
C ARG A 262 20.54 14.74 -0.29
N ARG A 263 21.54 13.85 -0.30
CA ARG A 263 21.76 12.88 -1.39
C ARG A 263 20.95 11.59 -1.21
N ILE A 264 20.54 11.27 0.02
CA ILE A 264 19.75 10.07 0.36
C ILE A 264 18.25 10.29 0.12
N ILE A 265 17.75 11.51 0.30
CA ILE A 265 16.30 11.82 0.17
C ILE A 265 15.73 11.45 -1.22
N PRO A 266 16.37 11.81 -2.36
CA PRO A 266 15.81 11.47 -3.68
C PRO A 266 15.62 9.96 -3.93
N PRO A 267 16.60 9.07 -3.70
CA PRO A 267 16.38 7.63 -3.90
C PRO A 267 15.38 7.02 -2.89
N LEU A 268 15.21 7.60 -1.70
CA LEU A 268 14.17 7.15 -0.74
C LEU A 268 12.75 7.31 -1.30
N ALA A 269 12.49 8.38 -2.05
CA ALA A 269 11.20 8.58 -2.72
C ALA A 269 10.92 7.45 -3.72
N GLY A 270 11.91 7.09 -4.54
CA GLY A 270 11.82 5.95 -5.45
C GLY A 270 11.60 4.63 -4.73
N GLN A 271 12.26 4.42 -3.58
CA GLN A 271 12.08 3.24 -2.76
C GLN A 271 10.66 3.13 -2.20
N PHE A 272 10.05 4.24 -1.78
CA PHE A 272 8.67 4.23 -1.31
C PHE A 272 7.68 3.85 -2.42
N ILE A 273 7.89 4.35 -3.64
CA ILE A 273 7.07 3.98 -4.80
C ILE A 273 7.22 2.48 -5.14
N SER A 274 8.43 1.93 -5.06
CA SER A 274 8.67 0.50 -5.23
C SER A 274 7.97 -0.31 -4.14
N LEU A 275 8.04 0.13 -2.89
CA LEU A 275 7.41 -0.52 -1.75
C LEU A 275 5.88 -0.62 -1.86
N ILE A 276 5.24 0.37 -2.49
CA ILE A 276 3.81 0.32 -2.81
C ILE A 276 3.50 -0.87 -3.71
N LYS A 277 4.31 -1.08 -4.76
CA LYS A 277 4.14 -2.23 -5.65
C LYS A 277 4.49 -3.53 -4.96
N ASP A 278 5.58 -3.57 -4.20
CA ASP A 278 6.02 -4.76 -3.47
C ASP A 278 4.97 -5.24 -2.44
N SER A 279 4.18 -4.32 -1.88
CA SER A 279 3.07 -4.67 -0.98
C SER A 279 2.02 -5.56 -1.63
N SER A 280 1.94 -5.62 -2.97
CA SER A 280 1.04 -6.53 -3.70
C SER A 280 1.26 -8.01 -3.37
N LEU A 281 2.47 -8.36 -2.89
CA LEU A 281 2.80 -9.73 -2.50
C LEU A 281 2.13 -10.13 -1.19
N LEU A 282 1.68 -9.18 -0.36
CA LEU A 282 1.04 -9.45 0.93
C LEU A 282 -0.32 -10.15 0.80
N GLY A 283 -0.95 -10.08 -0.38
CA GLY A 283 -2.19 -10.81 -0.67
C GLY A 283 -2.09 -12.32 -0.46
N ILE A 284 -0.88 -12.90 -0.52
CA ILE A 284 -0.65 -14.33 -0.31
C ILE A 284 -0.88 -14.76 1.15
N ILE A 285 -0.66 -13.85 2.11
CA ILE A 285 -0.90 -14.06 3.55
C ILE A 285 -2.24 -13.46 3.98
N ALA A 286 -3.20 -13.40 3.07
CA ALA A 286 -4.57 -12.91 3.27
C ALA A 286 -4.70 -11.45 3.73
N ILE A 287 -3.66 -10.62 3.54
CA ILE A 287 -3.80 -9.18 3.73
C ILE A 287 -4.52 -8.62 2.49
N ARG A 288 -5.72 -8.06 2.69
CA ARG A 288 -6.58 -7.56 1.62
C ARG A 288 -6.14 -6.18 1.09
N GLU A 289 -4.93 -6.11 0.56
CA GLU A 289 -4.45 -4.98 -0.22
C GLU A 289 -5.08 -4.97 -1.63
N LEU A 290 -4.78 -3.96 -2.46
CA LEU A 290 -5.43 -3.73 -3.75
C LEU A 290 -5.45 -4.95 -4.68
N THR A 291 -4.36 -5.71 -4.76
CA THR A 291 -4.22 -6.89 -5.63
C THR A 291 -5.09 -8.04 -5.16
N LYS A 292 -5.10 -8.30 -3.85
CA LYS A 292 -5.93 -9.30 -3.20
C LYS A 292 -7.41 -8.93 -3.27
N ALA A 293 -7.75 -7.67 -3.01
CA ALA A 293 -9.08 -7.13 -3.19
C ALA A 293 -9.57 -7.34 -4.63
N THR A 294 -8.73 -7.01 -5.63
CA THR A 294 -9.04 -7.26 -7.04
C THR A 294 -9.27 -8.75 -7.30
N ARG A 295 -8.39 -9.62 -6.82
CA ARG A 295 -8.51 -11.07 -6.99
C ARG A 295 -9.81 -11.61 -6.40
N GLU A 296 -10.22 -11.15 -5.21
CA GLU A 296 -11.49 -11.54 -4.57
C GLU A 296 -12.70 -11.17 -5.45
N VAL A 297 -12.67 -9.97 -6.04
CA VAL A 297 -13.72 -9.55 -6.98
C VAL A 297 -13.68 -10.38 -8.26
N VAL A 298 -12.50 -10.68 -8.81
CA VAL A 298 -12.35 -11.52 -10.01
C VAL A 298 -12.95 -12.90 -9.77
N THR A 299 -12.69 -13.50 -8.60
CA THR A 299 -13.19 -14.84 -8.28
C THR A 299 -14.71 -14.90 -8.11
N THR A 300 -15.35 -13.81 -7.69
CA THR A 300 -16.81 -13.76 -7.47
C THR A 300 -17.58 -13.28 -8.70
N SER A 301 -17.04 -12.32 -9.44
CA SER A 301 -17.68 -11.74 -10.62
C SER A 301 -17.38 -12.48 -11.92
N LEU A 302 -16.30 -13.27 -11.96
CA LEU A 302 -15.74 -13.91 -13.15
C LEU A 302 -15.39 -12.90 -14.27
N GLN A 303 -14.96 -11.69 -13.89
CA GLN A 303 -14.58 -10.60 -14.80
C GLN A 303 -13.07 -10.29 -14.74
N PRO A 304 -12.18 -11.20 -15.19
CA PRO A 304 -10.76 -11.05 -14.99
C PRO A 304 -10.18 -9.81 -15.70
N PHE A 305 -10.57 -9.54 -16.94
CA PHE A 305 -9.91 -8.52 -17.76
C PHE A 305 -10.14 -7.11 -17.21
N GLU A 306 -11.40 -6.69 -17.01
CA GLU A 306 -11.73 -5.36 -16.52
C GLU A 306 -11.10 -5.09 -15.16
N LEU A 307 -11.17 -6.06 -14.26
CA LEU A 307 -10.66 -5.90 -12.90
C LEU A 307 -9.13 -5.84 -12.85
N TRP A 308 -8.41 -6.64 -13.64
CA TRP A 308 -6.96 -6.52 -13.73
C TRP A 308 -6.51 -5.24 -14.42
N PHE A 309 -7.24 -4.75 -15.45
CA PHE A 309 -6.98 -3.44 -16.03
C PHE A 309 -7.20 -2.30 -15.04
N ILE A 310 -8.29 -2.35 -14.27
CA ILE A 310 -8.58 -1.37 -13.22
C ILE A 310 -7.54 -1.43 -12.10
N CYS A 311 -7.13 -2.62 -11.66
CA CYS A 311 -6.06 -2.77 -10.68
C CYS A 311 -4.75 -2.15 -11.15
N ALA A 312 -4.32 -2.44 -12.39
CA ALA A 312 -3.13 -1.85 -13.00
C ALA A 312 -3.24 -0.31 -13.10
N LEU A 313 -4.41 0.20 -13.51
CA LEU A 313 -4.69 1.64 -13.57
C LEU A 313 -4.63 2.29 -12.18
N LEU A 314 -5.17 1.64 -11.15
CA LEU A 314 -5.15 2.16 -9.78
C LEU A 314 -3.73 2.20 -9.21
N TYR A 315 -2.92 1.15 -9.43
CA TYR A 315 -1.50 1.19 -9.10
C TYR A 315 -0.76 2.30 -9.85
N LEU A 316 -1.06 2.49 -11.14
CA LEU A 316 -0.46 3.56 -11.95
C LEU A 316 -0.84 4.93 -11.41
N VAL A 317 -2.13 5.19 -11.17
CA VAL A 317 -2.62 6.47 -10.62
C VAL A 317 -1.99 6.73 -9.26
N LEU A 318 -1.93 5.73 -8.37
CA LEU A 318 -1.33 5.85 -7.06
C LEU A 318 0.17 6.21 -7.15
N THR A 319 0.94 5.42 -7.91
CA THR A 319 2.38 5.60 -8.04
C THR A 319 2.76 6.86 -8.81
N PHE A 320 2.00 7.23 -9.84
CA PHE A 320 2.20 8.46 -10.61
C PHE A 320 1.90 9.70 -9.77
N SER A 321 0.77 9.72 -9.06
CA SER A 321 0.39 10.84 -8.17
C SER A 321 1.45 11.05 -7.09
N LEU A 322 1.92 9.96 -6.48
CA LEU A 322 2.97 10.00 -5.48
C LEU A 322 4.32 10.45 -6.07
N SER A 323 4.68 9.97 -7.26
CA SER A 323 5.90 10.41 -7.95
C SER A 323 5.90 11.91 -8.23
N MET A 324 4.78 12.46 -8.72
CA MET A 324 4.64 13.90 -8.93
C MET A 324 4.76 14.69 -7.61
N LEU A 325 4.10 14.22 -6.54
CA LEU A 325 4.16 14.86 -5.22
C LEU A 325 5.59 14.85 -4.67
N LEU A 326 6.29 13.71 -4.78
CA LEU A 326 7.66 13.58 -4.28
C LEU A 326 8.64 14.41 -5.11
N GLN A 327 8.50 14.48 -6.43
CA GLN A 327 9.31 15.36 -7.28
C GLN A 327 9.08 16.84 -6.95
N TYR A 328 7.84 17.24 -6.66
CA TYR A 328 7.53 18.60 -6.23
C TYR A 328 8.22 18.95 -4.91
N VAL A 329 8.15 18.04 -3.92
CA VAL A 329 8.83 18.20 -2.63
C VAL A 329 10.35 18.23 -2.81
N GLU A 330 10.91 17.34 -3.63
CA GLU A 330 12.35 17.26 -3.92
C GLU A 330 12.86 18.57 -4.52
N ARG A 331 12.20 19.11 -5.54
CA ARG A 331 12.59 20.39 -6.18
C ARG A 331 12.59 21.54 -5.20
N ARG A 332 11.63 21.58 -4.27
CA ARG A 332 11.55 22.63 -3.25
C ARG A 332 12.65 22.49 -2.19
N THR A 333 13.02 21.27 -1.84
CA THR A 333 13.98 20.98 -0.75
C THR A 333 15.43 21.06 -1.23
N LEU A 334 15.71 20.72 -2.48
CA LEU A 334 17.06 20.82 -3.07
C LEU A 334 17.40 22.22 -3.60
N ALA A 335 16.40 23.09 -3.79
CA ALA A 335 16.60 24.49 -4.18
C ALA A 335 17.01 25.41 -3.01
N GLN A 336 17.23 24.86 -1.81
CA GLN A 336 17.66 25.56 -0.59
C GLN A 336 19.00 25.01 -0.06
#